data_AF-A0A349K5K0-F1
#
_entry.id   AF-A0A349K5K0-F1
#
_cell.length_a   1.000
_cell.length_b   1.000
_cell.length_c   1.000
_cell.angle_alpha   90.00
_cell.angle_beta   90.00
_cell.angle_gamma   90.00
#
_symmetry.space_group_name_H-M   'P 1'
#
loop_
_entity.id
_entity.type
_entity.pdbx_description
1 polymer ?
#
loop_
_entity_poly.entity_id
_entity_poly.type
_entity_poly.pdbx_seq_one_letter_code
_entity_poly.pdbx_strand_id
1 'polypeptide(L)'
;FSAVSIVTRLTTPILCERLGVRTVMTVFYILQGATVLLLIFSSMDGMFLIFAVSFGVGYGGETGGFPILNRKYFGHAPMGGAHGFQMLGAGAGMALGGWIGGPVFDIFDSYNPAFAISVVASFAGAVSIILLENPAKLLIPDWQKSEEKFEQNLKITT
;
A
#
# COMPACT_ATOMS: atom_id res chain seq x y z
N PHE A 1 4.92 14.47 -9.59
CA PHE A 1 4.59 13.04 -9.40
C PHE A 1 3.09 12.74 -9.56
N SER A 2 2.16 13.62 -9.14
CA SER A 2 0.70 13.34 -9.20
C SER A 2 0.17 12.95 -10.59
N ALA A 3 0.56 13.65 -11.65
CA ALA A 3 0.17 13.30 -13.03
C ALA A 3 0.62 11.89 -13.43
N VAL A 4 1.88 11.54 -13.12
CA VAL A 4 2.44 10.21 -13.38
C VAL A 4 1.67 9.14 -12.59
N SER A 5 1.35 9.42 -11.33
CA SER A 5 0.63 8.47 -10.48
C SER A 5 -0.78 8.14 -10.98
N ILE A 6 -1.47 9.08 -11.65
CA ILE A 6 -2.79 8.85 -12.22
C ILE A 6 -2.71 7.78 -13.31
N VAL A 7 -1.72 7.89 -14.21
CA VAL A 7 -1.51 6.92 -15.28
C VAL A 7 -1.24 5.53 -14.70
N THR A 8 -0.41 5.44 -13.67
CA THR A 8 -0.10 4.14 -13.06
C THR A 8 -1.29 3.56 -12.29
N ARG A 9 -2.09 4.39 -11.62
CA ARG A 9 -3.34 3.94 -10.96
C ARG A 9 -4.32 3.30 -11.93
N LEU A 10 -4.44 3.86 -13.13
CA LEU A 10 -5.35 3.34 -14.16
C LEU A 10 -4.82 2.07 -14.84
N THR A 11 -3.51 1.95 -15.01
CA THR A 11 -2.89 0.79 -15.66
C THR A 11 -2.68 -0.39 -14.71
N THR A 12 -2.61 -0.14 -13.41
CA THR A 12 -2.35 -1.19 -12.41
C THR A 12 -3.39 -2.30 -12.36
N PRO A 13 -4.71 -2.03 -12.39
CA PRO A 13 -5.71 -3.10 -12.43
C PRO A 13 -5.46 -4.08 -13.57
N ILE A 14 -5.11 -3.57 -14.76
CA ILE A 14 -4.80 -4.37 -15.95
C ILE A 14 -3.56 -5.25 -15.71
N LEU A 15 -2.52 -4.68 -15.09
CA LEU A 15 -1.32 -5.44 -14.73
C LEU A 15 -1.60 -6.52 -13.68
N CYS A 16 -2.40 -6.19 -12.66
CA CYS A 16 -2.80 -7.10 -11.59
C CYS A 16 -3.61 -8.31 -12.09
N GLU A 17 -4.42 -8.12 -13.14
CA GLU A 17 -5.14 -9.21 -13.80
C GLU A 17 -4.19 -10.15 -14.56
N ARG A 18 -3.18 -9.60 -15.25
CA ARG A 18 -2.25 -10.39 -16.09
C ARG A 18 -1.13 -11.08 -15.31
N LEU A 19 -0.52 -10.37 -14.37
CA LEU A 19 0.70 -10.79 -13.66
C LEU A 19 0.44 -11.23 -12.21
N GLY A 20 -0.80 -11.06 -11.74
CA GLY A 20 -1.19 -11.32 -10.36
C GLY A 20 -0.94 -10.12 -9.45
N VAL A 21 -1.96 -9.81 -8.64
CA VAL A 21 -1.97 -8.63 -7.75
C VAL A 21 -0.81 -8.61 -6.76
N ARG A 22 -0.43 -9.77 -6.18
CA ARG A 22 0.67 -9.87 -5.21
C ARG A 22 2.01 -9.48 -5.83
N THR A 23 2.32 -10.01 -7.02
CA THR A 23 3.56 -9.71 -7.75
C THR A 23 3.63 -8.22 -8.10
N VAL A 24 2.54 -7.68 -8.66
CA VAL A 24 2.48 -6.29 -9.12
C VAL A 24 2.62 -5.31 -7.96
N MET A 25 1.90 -5.52 -6.85
CA MET A 25 2.02 -4.67 -5.67
C MET A 25 3.40 -4.74 -5.02
N THR A 26 4.01 -5.94 -4.98
CA THR A 26 5.38 -6.11 -4.47
C THR A 26 6.38 -5.29 -5.29
N VAL A 27 6.29 -5.36 -6.62
CA VAL A 27 7.16 -4.59 -7.52
C VAL A 27 6.99 -3.09 -7.29
N PHE A 28 5.76 -2.61 -7.12
CA PHE A 28 5.52 -1.18 -6.87
C PHE A 28 6.05 -0.70 -5.51
N TYR A 29 5.93 -1.49 -4.45
CA TYR A 29 6.55 -1.17 -3.16
C TYR A 29 8.08 -1.15 -3.22
N ILE A 30 8.69 -2.13 -3.89
CA ILE A 30 10.14 -2.15 -4.11
C ILE A 30 10.57 -0.94 -4.93
N LEU A 31 9.85 -0.60 -6.00
CA LEU A 31 10.13 0.57 -6.83
C LEU A 31 10.06 1.86 -5.99
N GLN A 32 9.04 2.01 -5.16
CA GLN A 32 8.89 3.16 -4.28
C GLN A 32 10.09 3.29 -3.33
N GLY A 33 10.45 2.22 -2.60
CA GLY A 33 11.60 2.23 -1.69
C GLY A 33 12.93 2.48 -2.41
N ALA A 34 13.15 1.83 -3.56
CA ALA A 34 14.35 2.00 -4.38
C ALA A 34 14.49 3.44 -4.90
N THR A 35 13.39 4.11 -5.24
CA THR A 35 13.45 5.51 -5.67
C THR A 35 13.81 6.46 -4.54
N VAL A 36 13.40 6.19 -3.30
CA VAL A 36 13.79 7.01 -2.14
C VAL A 36 15.29 6.91 -1.86
N LEU A 37 15.94 5.77 -2.15
CA LEU A 37 17.40 5.65 -2.05
C LEU A 37 18.13 6.68 -2.92
N LEU A 38 17.55 7.07 -4.06
CA LEU A 38 18.13 8.11 -4.92
C LEU A 38 18.26 9.44 -4.17
N LEU A 39 17.34 9.75 -3.24
CA LEU A 39 17.41 10.99 -2.46
C LEU A 39 18.56 11.00 -1.45
N ILE A 40 18.96 9.84 -0.93
CA ILE A 40 20.07 9.73 0.04
C ILE A 40 21.42 9.99 -0.65
N PHE A 41 21.57 9.55 -1.90
CA PHE A 41 22.82 9.69 -2.66
C PHE A 41 22.82 10.88 -3.63
N SER A 42 21.82 11.76 -3.54
CA SER A 42 21.63 12.81 -4.54
C SER A 42 22.69 13.91 -4.45
N SER A 43 23.59 13.95 -5.43
CA SER A 43 24.59 15.02 -5.61
C SER A 43 24.36 15.84 -6.90
N MET A 44 23.30 15.56 -7.66
CA MET A 44 22.99 16.20 -8.95
C MET A 44 21.59 16.80 -8.97
N ASP A 45 21.47 17.99 -9.56
CA ASP A 45 20.23 18.77 -9.68
C ASP A 45 19.08 18.03 -10.40
N GLY A 46 19.40 17.06 -11.28
CA GLY A 46 18.42 16.30 -12.05
C GLY A 46 17.83 15.07 -11.34
N MET A 47 18.42 14.58 -10.25
CA MET A 47 17.98 13.35 -9.58
C MET A 47 16.58 13.46 -8.96
N PHE A 48 16.18 14.68 -8.57
CA PHE A 48 14.85 14.93 -8.03
C PHE A 48 13.73 14.69 -9.05
N LEU A 49 13.95 15.00 -10.33
CA LEU A 49 12.98 14.74 -11.40
C LEU A 49 12.82 13.23 -11.66
N ILE A 50 13.92 12.50 -11.70
CA ILE A 50 13.93 11.05 -11.85
C ILE A 50 13.18 10.42 -10.67
N PHE A 51 13.50 10.84 -9.44
CA PHE A 51 12.76 10.45 -8.25
C PHE A 51 11.26 10.73 -8.40
N ALA A 52 10.86 11.95 -8.73
CA ALA A 52 9.45 12.34 -8.79
C ALA A 52 8.65 11.55 -9.84
N VAL A 53 9.26 11.17 -10.96
CA VAL A 53 8.61 10.33 -11.97
C VAL A 53 8.52 8.89 -11.48
N SER A 54 9.63 8.28 -11.10
CA SER A 54 9.68 6.87 -10.71
C SER A 54 8.92 6.57 -9.41
N PHE A 55 9.00 7.45 -8.41
CA PHE A 55 8.21 7.38 -7.19
C PHE A 55 6.72 7.52 -7.50
N GLY A 56 6.36 8.42 -8.42
CA GLY A 56 4.98 8.59 -8.88
C GLY A 56 4.40 7.30 -9.48
N VAL A 57 5.21 6.54 -10.23
CA VAL A 57 4.83 5.22 -10.73
C VAL A 57 4.61 4.24 -9.58
N GLY A 58 5.59 4.08 -8.68
CA GLY A 58 5.45 3.17 -7.53
C GLY A 58 4.23 3.46 -6.67
N TYR A 59 4.05 4.72 -6.27
CA TYR A 59 2.94 5.18 -5.44
C TYR A 59 1.57 5.02 -6.12
N GLY A 60 1.49 5.35 -7.42
CA GLY A 60 0.27 5.15 -8.20
C GLY A 60 -0.10 3.66 -8.32
N GLY A 61 0.90 2.81 -8.48
CA GLY A 61 0.68 1.39 -8.64
C GLY A 61 0.24 0.68 -7.37
N GLU A 62 0.90 0.96 -6.25
CA GLU A 62 0.51 0.45 -4.94
C GLU A 62 -0.99 0.72 -4.65
N THR A 63 -1.40 1.99 -4.78
CA THR A 63 -2.77 2.43 -4.46
C THR A 63 -3.84 1.82 -5.37
N GLY A 64 -3.51 1.54 -6.64
CA GLY A 64 -4.42 0.89 -7.58
C GLY A 64 -4.59 -0.62 -7.35
N GLY A 65 -3.65 -1.28 -6.65
CA GLY A 65 -3.66 -2.72 -6.40
C GLY A 65 -4.62 -3.16 -5.29
N PHE A 66 -4.78 -2.33 -4.24
CA PHE A 66 -5.57 -2.67 -3.06
C PHE A 66 -7.04 -3.02 -3.33
N PRO A 67 -7.80 -2.28 -4.17
CA PRO A 67 -9.17 -2.66 -4.50
C PRO A 67 -9.27 -4.05 -5.15
N ILE A 68 -8.31 -4.39 -6.02
CA ILE A 68 -8.24 -5.69 -6.69
C ILE A 68 -7.91 -6.79 -5.67
N LEU A 69 -6.95 -6.54 -4.78
CA LEU A 69 -6.55 -7.46 -3.72
C LEU A 69 -7.72 -7.78 -2.80
N ASN A 70 -8.42 -6.75 -2.32
CA ASN A 70 -9.59 -6.90 -1.45
C ASN A 70 -10.70 -7.68 -2.15
N ARG A 71 -11.00 -7.35 -3.42
CA ARG A 71 -12.00 -8.09 -4.21
C ARG A 71 -11.63 -9.57 -4.37
N LYS A 72 -10.35 -9.90 -4.54
CA LYS A 72 -9.89 -11.30 -4.64
C LYS A 72 -10.02 -12.07 -3.32
N TYR A 73 -9.80 -11.42 -2.18
CA TYR A 73 -9.91 -12.08 -0.87
C TYR A 73 -11.34 -12.22 -0.37
N PHE A 74 -12.14 -11.19 -0.52
CA PHE A 74 -13.48 -11.15 0.09
C PHE A 74 -14.58 -11.46 -0.91
N GLY A 75 -14.31 -11.40 -2.22
CA GLY A 75 -15.34 -11.63 -3.23
C GLY A 75 -16.51 -10.67 -3.02
N HIS A 76 -17.69 -11.21 -2.74
CA HIS A 76 -18.92 -10.46 -2.46
C HIS A 76 -19.19 -10.22 -0.96
N ALA A 77 -18.31 -10.69 -0.07
CA ALA A 77 -18.46 -10.49 1.36
C ALA A 77 -18.29 -9.00 1.74
N PRO A 78 -18.86 -8.56 2.88
CA PRO A 78 -18.70 -7.20 3.37
C PRO A 78 -17.21 -6.86 3.62
N MET A 79 -16.69 -5.88 2.90
CA MET A 79 -15.27 -5.46 3.01
C MET A 79 -15.05 -4.20 3.84
N GLY A 80 -16.11 -3.56 4.34
CA GLY A 80 -16.06 -2.24 4.97
C GLY A 80 -15.10 -2.18 6.18
N GLY A 81 -15.14 -3.18 7.06
CA GLY A 81 -14.28 -3.22 8.24
C GLY A 81 -12.80 -3.38 7.90
N ALA A 82 -12.47 -4.37 7.05
CA ALA A 82 -11.09 -4.62 6.63
C ALA A 82 -10.50 -3.43 5.87
N HIS A 83 -11.28 -2.84 4.94
CA HIS A 83 -10.85 -1.66 4.20
C HIS A 83 -10.72 -0.43 5.11
N GLY A 84 -11.61 -0.26 6.09
CA GLY A 84 -11.52 0.79 7.09
C GLY A 84 -10.21 0.71 7.90
N PHE A 85 -9.81 -0.49 8.32
CA PHE A 85 -8.54 -0.70 9.02
C PHE A 85 -7.32 -0.41 8.12
N GLN A 86 -7.37 -0.79 6.84
CA GLN A 86 -6.34 -0.43 5.85
C GLN A 86 -6.20 1.10 5.72
N MET A 87 -7.32 1.82 5.60
CA MET A 87 -7.32 3.28 5.49
C MET A 87 -6.84 3.95 6.77
N LEU A 88 -7.19 3.41 7.94
CA LEU A 88 -6.66 3.89 9.22
C LEU A 88 -5.14 3.75 9.27
N GLY A 89 -4.60 2.59 8.90
CA GLY A 89 -3.15 2.37 8.83
C GLY A 89 -2.45 3.31 7.84
N ALA A 90 -3.02 3.49 6.65
CA ALA A 90 -2.52 4.42 5.65
C ALA A 90 -2.52 5.87 6.16
N GLY A 91 -3.62 6.31 6.78
CA GLY A 91 -3.75 7.65 7.36
C GLY A 91 -2.78 7.89 8.51
N ALA A 92 -2.62 6.92 9.41
CA ALA A 92 -1.64 6.98 10.49
C ALA A 92 -0.20 7.08 9.94
N GLY A 93 0.13 6.30 8.90
CA GLY A 93 1.42 6.37 8.21
C GLY A 93 1.68 7.74 7.57
N MET A 94 0.68 8.33 6.91
CA MET A 94 0.79 9.67 6.32
C MET A 94 0.99 10.76 7.39
N ALA A 95 0.28 10.66 8.53
CA ALA A 95 0.43 11.60 9.64
C ALA A 95 1.82 11.51 10.27
N LEU A 96 2.27 10.29 10.58
CA LEU A 96 3.61 10.05 11.13
C LEU A 96 4.71 10.47 10.15
N GLY A 97 4.58 10.10 8.87
CA GLY A 97 5.56 10.42 7.83
C GLY A 97 5.72 11.93 7.63
N GLY A 98 4.63 12.70 7.66
CA GLY A 98 4.69 14.16 7.58
C GLY A 98 5.33 14.81 8.81
N TRP A 99 5.13 14.23 10.00
CA TRP A 99 5.65 14.77 11.26
C TRP A 99 7.14 14.44 11.49
N ILE A 100 7.59 13.21 11.20
CA ILE A 100 8.94 12.71 11.50
C ILE A 100 10.05 13.59 10.88
N GLY A 101 9.80 14.21 9.72
CA GLY A 101 10.80 15.01 9.02
C GLY A 101 11.36 16.18 9.84
N GLY A 102 10.51 16.85 10.63
CA GLY A 102 10.92 18.02 11.44
C GLY A 102 11.91 17.65 12.54
N PRO A 103 11.51 16.83 13.53
CA PRO A 103 12.39 16.42 14.62
C PRO A 103 13.67 15.71 14.14
N VAL A 104 13.59 14.94 13.05
CA VAL A 104 14.79 14.29 12.48
C VAL A 104 15.78 15.34 11.97
N PHE A 105 15.31 16.37 11.26
CA PHE A 105 16.18 17.43 10.80
C PHE A 105 16.78 18.22 11.96
N ASP A 106 15.98 18.57 12.97
CA ASP A 106 16.44 19.33 14.13
C ASP A 106 17.55 18.61 14.94
N ILE A 107 17.53 17.28 14.97
CA ILE A 107 18.50 16.46 15.74
C ILE A 107 19.75 16.11 14.90
N PHE A 108 19.57 15.77 13.63
CA PHE A 108 20.63 15.20 12.80
C PHE A 108 21.18 16.18 11.75
N ASP A 109 20.59 17.36 11.59
CA ASP A 109 20.87 18.35 10.54
C ASP A 109 20.83 17.73 9.13
N SER A 110 20.04 16.66 8.96
CA SER A 110 19.97 15.86 7.75
C SER A 110 18.66 15.09 7.65
N TYR A 111 18.13 14.98 6.43
CA TYR A 111 16.94 14.16 6.11
C TYR A 111 17.27 12.69 5.82
N ASN A 112 18.56 12.32 5.76
CA ASN A 112 18.98 10.95 5.44
C ASN A 112 18.35 9.89 6.35
N PRO A 113 18.23 10.09 7.68
CA PRO A 113 17.55 9.14 8.56
C PRO A 113 16.05 9.01 8.23
N ALA A 114 15.37 10.10 7.89
CA ALA A 114 13.95 10.07 7.51
C ALA A 114 13.74 9.31 6.19
N PHE A 115 14.62 9.51 5.21
CA PHE A 115 14.61 8.74 3.96
C PHE A 115 14.90 7.25 4.21
N ALA A 116 15.86 6.92 5.09
CA ALA A 116 16.14 5.52 5.45
C ALA A 116 14.92 4.84 6.09
N ILE A 117 14.21 5.53 6.99
CA ILE A 117 12.95 5.02 7.57
C ILE A 117 11.91 4.76 6.48
N SER A 118 11.76 5.68 5.53
CA SER A 118 10.84 5.51 4.40
C SER A 118 11.21 4.31 3.52
N VAL A 119 12.50 4.10 3.25
CA VAL A 119 12.98 2.94 2.49
C VAL A 119 12.63 1.65 3.21
N VAL A 120 12.96 1.55 4.50
CA VAL A 120 12.66 0.38 5.33
C VAL A 120 11.16 0.10 5.36
N ALA A 121 10.33 1.14 5.51
CA ALA A 121 8.88 1.01 5.50
C ALA A 121 8.34 0.48 4.15
N SER A 122 8.84 0.97 3.02
CA SER A 122 8.44 0.46 1.69
C SER A 122 8.84 -1.01 1.49
N PHE A 123 10.04 -1.40 1.89
CA PHE A 123 10.46 -2.81 1.82
C PHE A 123 9.68 -3.71 2.79
N ALA A 124 9.37 -3.22 4.00
CA ALA A 124 8.49 -3.93 4.92
C ALA A 124 7.08 -4.11 4.34
N GLY A 125 6.56 -3.10 3.62
CA GLY A 125 5.34 -3.21 2.83
C GLY A 125 5.42 -4.30 1.76
N ALA A 126 6.50 -4.32 0.97
CA ALA A 126 6.74 -5.37 -0.01
C ALA A 126 6.77 -6.77 0.62
N VAL A 127 7.50 -6.94 1.73
CA VAL A 127 7.57 -8.20 2.49
C VAL A 127 6.19 -8.58 3.01
N SER A 128 5.41 -7.63 3.52
CA SER A 128 4.04 -7.87 3.99
C SER A 128 3.15 -8.40 2.86
N ILE A 129 3.23 -7.81 1.67
CA ILE A 129 2.51 -8.32 0.48
C ILE A 129 3.00 -9.71 0.07
N ILE A 130 4.29 -9.99 0.16
CA ILE A 130 4.84 -11.32 -0.09
C ILE A 130 4.31 -12.33 0.95
N LEU A 131 4.11 -11.95 2.20
CA LEU A 131 3.62 -12.85 3.23
C LEU A 131 2.11 -13.08 3.17
N LEU A 132 1.37 -12.25 2.43
CA LEU A 132 -0.06 -12.43 2.25
C LEU A 132 -0.40 -13.78 1.59
N GLU A 133 -1.52 -14.35 2.04
CA GLU A 133 -2.07 -15.59 1.53
C GLU A 133 -2.38 -15.51 0.03
N ASN A 134 -2.33 -16.63 -0.67
CA ASN A 134 -2.52 -16.62 -2.12
C ASN A 134 -3.92 -16.08 -2.48
N PRO A 135 -4.02 -14.96 -3.24
CA PRO A 135 -5.30 -14.33 -3.58
C PRO A 135 -6.14 -15.15 -4.59
N ALA A 136 -5.72 -16.37 -4.91
CA ALA A 136 -6.53 -17.34 -5.64
C ALA A 136 -7.66 -17.95 -4.80
N LYS A 137 -7.64 -17.81 -3.46
CA LYS A 137 -8.68 -18.31 -2.55
C LYS A 137 -9.37 -17.15 -1.82
N LEU A 138 -10.69 -17.28 -1.65
CA LEU A 138 -11.45 -16.42 -0.76
C LEU A 138 -11.04 -16.70 0.69
N LEU A 139 -10.83 -15.64 1.48
CA LEU A 139 -10.51 -15.76 2.91
C LEU A 139 -11.72 -16.24 3.72
N ILE A 140 -12.92 -15.77 3.36
CA ILE A 140 -14.17 -16.09 4.04
C ILE A 140 -15.22 -16.61 3.03
N PRO A 141 -15.08 -17.86 2.54
CA PRO A 141 -16.01 -18.42 1.55
C PRO A 141 -17.43 -18.62 2.09
N ASP A 142 -17.59 -19.00 3.37
CA ASP A 142 -18.89 -19.26 4.02
C ASP A 142 -19.46 -18.04 4.79
N TRP A 143 -19.14 -16.82 4.35
CA TRP A 143 -19.55 -15.59 5.05
C TRP A 143 -21.07 -15.48 5.23
N GLN A 144 -21.86 -15.95 4.26
CA GLN A 144 -23.33 -15.93 4.32
C GLN A 144 -23.89 -16.74 5.50
N LYS A 145 -23.34 -17.94 5.75
CA LYS A 145 -23.76 -18.78 6.88
C LYS A 145 -23.43 -18.13 8.23
N SER A 146 -22.34 -17.37 8.27
CA SER A 146 -21.93 -16.65 9.49
C SER A 146 -22.88 -15.49 9.78
N GLU A 147 -23.30 -14.78 8.74
CA GLU A 147 -24.31 -13.70 8.83
C GLU A 147 -25.68 -14.25 9.27
N GLU A 148 -26.14 -15.33 8.64
CA GLU A 148 -27.41 -16.00 9.00
C GLU A 148 -27.42 -16.43 10.48
N LYS A 149 -26.29 -16.96 10.97
CA LYS A 149 -26.15 -17.35 12.38
C LYS A 149 -26.15 -16.15 13.33
N PHE A 150 -25.53 -15.04 12.93
CA PHE A 150 -25.54 -13.80 13.71
C PHE A 150 -26.96 -13.23 13.83
N GLU A 151 -27.69 -13.16 12.72
CA GLU A 151 -29.10 -12.75 12.66
C GLU A 151 -30.00 -13.65 13.52
N GLN A 152 -29.76 -14.96 13.52
CA GLN A 152 -30.48 -15.89 14.40
C GLN A 152 -30.20 -15.61 15.88
N ASN A 153 -28.94 -15.36 16.26
CA ASN A 153 -28.58 -15.05 17.65
C ASN A 153 -29.19 -13.73 18.14
N LEU A 154 -29.24 -12.71 17.27
CA LEU A 154 -29.91 -11.44 17.57
C LEU A 154 -31.40 -11.65 17.89
N LYS A 155 -32.09 -12.47 17.10
CA LYS A 155 -33.51 -12.81 17.30
C LYS A 155 -33.77 -13.61 18.58
N ILE A 156 -32.80 -14.36 19.08
CA ILE A 156 -32.93 -15.12 20.34
C ILE A 156 -32.69 -14.21 21.57
N THR A 157 -31.94 -13.12 21.40
CA THR A 157 -31.55 -12.22 22.50
C THR A 157 -32.51 -11.03 22.67
N THR A 158 -33.41 -10.81 21.72
CA THR A 158 -34.44 -9.74 21.71
C THR A 158 -35.80 -10.31 22.04
#